data_AF-A0A914QGI5-F1
#
_entry.id   AF-A0A914QGI5-F1
#
_cell.length_a   1.000
_cell.length_b   1.000
_cell.length_c   1.000
_cell.angle_alpha   90.00
_cell.angle_beta   90.00
_cell.angle_gamma   90.00
#
_symmetry.space_group_name_H-M   'P 1'
#
loop_
_entity.id
_entity.type
_entity.pdbx_description
1 polymer ?
#
loop_
_entity_poly.entity_id
_entity_poly.type
_entity_poly.pdbx_seq_one_letter_code
_entity_poly.pdbx_strand_id
1 'polypeptide(L)' 'MSYFEASSACKSSNGFIPGINNNFKDISITSTALILKQLYKEYYFWLGCQNLSGKLICDDGTELGNYQNWDNSK' A
#
# COMPACT_ATOMS: atom_id res chain seq x y z
N MET A 1 0.53 14.29 -2.42
CA MET A 1 1.65 13.87 -1.56
C MET A 1 2.43 12.81 -2.31
N SER A 2 3.73 13.00 -2.48
CA SER A 2 4.64 12.00 -3.03
C SER A 2 4.79 10.81 -2.06
N TYR A 3 5.29 9.68 -2.57
CA TYR A 3 5.57 8.51 -1.72
C TYR A 3 6.57 8.85 -0.61
N PHE A 4 7.61 9.62 -0.91
CA PHE A 4 8.63 10.00 0.08
C PHE A 4 8.07 10.86 1.22
N GLU A 5 7.19 11.82 0.90
CA GLU A 5 6.50 12.63 1.90
C GLU A 5 5.57 11.78 2.76
N ALA A 6 4.82 10.85 2.16
CA ALA A 6 3.94 9.94 2.88
C ALA A 6 4.74 9.01 3.82
N SER A 7 5.83 8.43 3.33
CA SER A 7 6.70 7.54 4.12
C SER A 7 7.31 8.29 5.30
N SER A 8 7.77 9.53 5.06
CA SER A 8 8.33 10.39 6.11
C SER A 8 7.29 10.74 7.18
N ALA A 9 6.05 11.05 6.77
CA ALA A 9 4.95 11.35 7.69
C ALA A 9 4.51 10.13 8.53
N CYS A 10 4.49 8.92 7.94
CA CYS A 10 4.23 7.70 8.70
C CYS A 10 5.35 7.42 9.71
N LYS A 11 6.62 7.54 9.28
CA LYS A 11 7.80 7.31 10.14
C LYS A 11 7.87 8.27 11.33
N SER A 12 7.52 9.54 11.13
CA SER A 12 7.48 10.51 12.24
C SER A 12 6.43 10.17 13.31
N SER A 13 5.46 9.33 12.97
CA SER A 13 4.43 8.82 13.86
C SER A 13 4.74 7.39 14.37
N ASN A 14 5.98 6.93 14.24
CA ASN A 14 6.41 5.56 14.55
C ASN A 14 5.61 4.47 13.80
N GLY A 15 5.17 4.80 12.59
CA GLY A 15 4.44 3.90 11.70
C GLY A 15 5.11 3.74 10.34
N PHE A 16 4.48 2.94 9.49
CA PHE A 16 4.90 2.69 8.10
C PHE A 16 3.67 2.75 7.19
N ILE A 17 3.89 2.99 5.90
CA ILE A 17 2.82 2.84 4.91
C ILE A 17 2.51 1.34 4.84
N PRO A 18 1.23 0.93 4.96
CA PRO A 18 0.90 -0.49 4.97
C PRO A 18 1.20 -1.16 3.62
N GLY A 19 1.71 -2.39 3.70
CA GLY A 19 1.67 -3.33 2.58
C GLY A 19 0.35 -4.11 2.53
N ILE A 20 0.08 -4.79 1.41
CA ILE A 20 -1.01 -5.75 1.28
C ILE A 20 -0.39 -7.08 0.88
N ASN A 21 -0.39 -8.07 1.78
CA ASN A 21 0.25 -9.38 1.61
C ASN A 21 -0.71 -10.57 1.80
N ASN A 22 -2.03 -10.34 1.61
CA ASN A 22 -3.09 -11.36 1.66
C ASN A 22 -3.32 -11.97 3.05
N ASN A 23 -2.90 -11.30 4.12
CA ASN A 23 -3.23 -11.70 5.50
C ASN A 23 -4.49 -10.98 5.99
N PHE A 24 -5.20 -11.57 6.96
CA PHE A 24 -6.44 -11.03 7.53
C PHE A 24 -6.32 -9.58 8.06
N LYS A 25 -5.10 -9.12 8.42
CA LYS A 25 -4.84 -7.74 8.84
C LYS A 25 -5.03 -6.73 7.70
N ASP A 26 -4.93 -7.15 6.45
CA ASP A 26 -5.01 -6.31 5.25
C ASP A 26 -6.44 -6.08 4.76
N ILE A 27 -7.40 -6.86 5.28
CA ILE A 27 -8.84 -6.65 5.04
C ILE A 27 -9.26 -5.26 5.52
N SER A 28 -8.71 -4.79 6.64
CA SER A 28 -9.03 -3.48 7.22
C SER A 28 -8.54 -2.32 6.34
N ILE A 29 -7.34 -2.44 5.79
CA ILE A 29 -6.74 -1.44 4.88
C ILE A 29 -7.52 -1.40 3.57
N THR A 30 -7.81 -2.59 3.01
CA THR A 30 -8.59 -2.72 1.77
C THR A 30 -10.01 -2.18 1.94
N SER A 31 -10.67 -2.47 3.07
CA SER A 31 -12.01 -1.96 3.38
C SER A 31 -12.01 -0.44 3.56
N THR A 32 -10.99 0.13 4.21
CA THR A 32 -10.86 1.59 4.36
C THR A 32 -10.63 2.26 3.00
N ALA A 33 -9.76 1.70 2.16
CA ALA A 33 -9.53 2.20 0.80
C ALA A 33 -10.80 2.12 -0.07
N LEU A 34 -11.58 1.04 0.05
CA LEU A 34 -12.87 0.87 -0.62
C LEU A 34 -13.91 1.91 -0.19
N ILE A 35 -14.03 2.15 1.13
CA ILE A 35 -14.95 3.17 1.68
C ILE A 35 -14.56 4.55 1.17
N LEU A 36 -13.26 4.89 1.21
CA LEU A 36 -12.79 6.19 0.73
C LEU A 36 -12.97 6.35 -0.78
N LYS A 37 -12.77 5.30 -1.59
CA LYS A 37 -13.08 5.30 -3.02
C LYS A 37 -14.58 5.53 -3.30
N GLN A 38 -15.48 5.04 -2.44
CA GLN A 38 -16.91 5.30 -2.59
C GLN A 38 -17.29 6.73 -2.21
N LEU A 39 -16.66 7.27 -1.15
CA LEU A 39 -16.91 8.63 -0.69
C LEU A 39 -16.34 9.68 -1.64
N TYR A 40 -15.29 9.31 -2.39
CA TYR A 40 -14.63 10.25 -3.26
C TYR A 40 -14.31 9.65 -4.64
N LYS A 41 -14.79 10.32 -5.71
CA LYS A 41 -14.87 9.78 -7.09
C LYS A 41 -13.59 9.12 -7.62
N GLU A 42 -12.40 9.67 -7.34
CA GLU A 42 -11.12 9.08 -7.77
C GLU A 42 -10.00 9.43 -6.78
N TYR A 43 -9.55 8.45 -5.99
CA TYR A 43 -8.48 8.62 -5.01
C TYR A 43 -7.49 7.47 -5.13
N TYR A 44 -6.21 7.83 -5.05
CA TYR A 44 -5.10 6.89 -5.00
C TYR A 44 -4.45 6.98 -3.63
N PHE A 45 -4.13 5.81 -3.07
CA PHE A 45 -3.44 5.68 -1.79
C PHE A 45 -2.10 5.00 -2.04
N TRP A 46 -1.05 5.48 -1.37
CA TRP A 46 0.24 4.81 -1.41
C TRP A 46 0.17 3.47 -0.67
N LEU A 47 0.78 2.45 -1.27
CA LEU A 47 1.10 1.19 -0.60
C LEU A 47 2.60 1.18 -0.29
N GLY A 48 2.95 0.63 0.87
CA GLY A 48 4.30 0.65 1.39
C GLY A 48 5.23 -0.36 0.74
N CYS A 49 5.00 -0.77 -0.50
CA CYS A 49 5.78 -1.81 -1.16
C CYS A 49 6.40 -1.30 -2.45
N GLN A 50 7.70 -1.50 -2.57
CA GLN A 50 8.52 -0.98 -3.67
C GLN A 50 9.14 -2.11 -4.46
N ASN A 51 9.39 -1.87 -5.74
CA ASN A 51 10.14 -2.78 -6.58
C ASN A 51 11.64 -2.62 -6.33
N LEU A 52 12.25 -3.63 -5.72
CA LEU A 52 13.68 -3.76 -5.53
C LEU A 52 14.19 -4.93 -6.37
N SER A 53 14.84 -4.61 -7.49
CA SER A 53 15.45 -5.60 -8.39
C SER A 53 14.50 -6.69 -8.89
N GLY A 54 13.24 -6.33 -9.18
CA GLY A 54 12.22 -7.26 -9.68
C GLY A 54 11.38 -7.93 -8.58
N LYS A 55 11.64 -7.61 -7.31
CA LYS A 55 10.85 -8.09 -6.16
C LYS A 55 10.08 -6.94 -5.52
N LEU A 56 8.82 -7.17 -5.17
CA LEU A 56 8.06 -6.22 -4.38
C LEU A 56 8.34 -6.47 -2.90
N ILE A 57 8.97 -5.51 -2.25
CA ILE A 57 9.31 -5.58 -0.83
C ILE A 57 8.63 -4.43 -0.12
N CYS A 58 7.88 -4.77 0.93
CA CYS A 58 7.19 -3.81 1.77
C CYS A 58 8.13 -3.15 2.78
N ASP A 59 7.78 -1.97 3.28
CA ASP A 59 8.58 -1.16 4.20
C ASP A 59 8.85 -1.89 5.54
N ASP A 60 8.04 -2.90 5.88
CA ASP A 60 8.23 -3.79 7.02
C ASP A 60 9.17 -5.00 6.73
N GLY A 61 9.75 -5.06 5.54
CA GLY A 61 10.63 -6.14 5.08
C GLY A 61 9.90 -7.34 4.49
N THR A 62 8.56 -7.34 4.46
CA THR A 62 7.79 -8.45 3.88
C THR A 62 7.94 -8.45 2.36
N GLU A 63 8.39 -9.57 1.79
CA GLU A 63 8.29 -9.79 0.35
C GLU A 63 6.82 -10.04 0.00
N LEU A 64 6.26 -9.18 -0.84
CA LEU A 64 4.99 -9.42 -1.50
C LEU A 64 5.22 -10.60 -2.42
N GLY A 65 4.81 -11.79 -1.97
CA GLY A 65 4.97 -13.04 -2.72
C GLY A 65 4.14 -13.04 -4.01
N ASN A 66 3.42 -14.13 -4.28
CA ASN A 66 2.63 -14.24 -5.53
C ASN A 66 1.35 -13.38 -5.56
N TYR A 67 1.03 -12.65 -4.47
CA TYR A 67 -0.17 -11.82 -4.45
C TYR A 67 0.09 -10.51 -5.21
N GLN A 68 -0.64 -10.30 -6.29
CA GLN A 68 -0.56 -9.09 -7.08
C GLN A 68 -1.96 -8.75 -7.61
N ASN A 69 -2.33 -7.48 -7.49
CA ASN A 69 -3.58 -6.95 -8.01
C ASN A 69 -3.30 -5.68 -8.80
N TRP A 70 -2.41 -5.80 -9.78
CA TRP A 70 -2.04 -4.71 -10.67
C TRP A 70 -3.20 -4.35 -11.58
N ASP A 71 -3.42 -3.05 -11.78
CA ASP A 71 -4.32 -2.59 -12.81
C ASP A 71 -3.74 -2.94 -14.18
N ASN A 72 -4.53 -3.62 -15.00
CA ASN A 72 -4.15 -4.05 -16.35
C ASN A 72 -4.83 -3.23 -17.44
N SER A 73 -5.56 -2.17 -17.09
CA SER A 73 -6.11 -1.26 -18.10
C SER A 73 -4.95 -0.53 -18.80
N LYS A 74 -4.81 -0.78 -20.11
CA LYS A 74 -3.87 -0.07 -20.99
C LYS A 74 -4.40 1.30 -21.37
#